data_AF-S7ULQ0-F1
#
_entry.id   AF-S7ULQ0-F1
#
_cell.length_a   1.000
_cell.length_b   1.000
_cell.length_c   1.000
_cell.angle_alpha   90.00
_cell.angle_beta   90.00
_cell.angle_gamma   90.00
#
_symmetry.space_group_name_H-M   'P 1'
#
loop_
_entity.id
_entity.type
_entity.pdbx_description
1 polymer ?
#
loop_
_entity_poly.entity_id
_entity_poly.type
_entity_poly.pdbx_seq_one_letter_code
_entity_poly.pdbx_strand_id
1 'polypeptide(L)'
;MSDKNSFPKATGRTAARGAGRLCLDLGKVDRKTALRTWLIYHGISEKEIAEKLSVSPSTVTRLLSGERRSQDLIDKLANFGIPPVLLAPSSES
;
A
#
# COMPACT_ATOMS: atom_id res chain seq x y z
N MET A 1 15.48 -46.94 32.38
CA MET A 1 16.43 -45.82 32.24
C MET A 1 16.99 -45.82 30.84
N SER A 2 16.63 -44.83 30.01
CA SER A 2 17.30 -44.45 28.75
C SER A 2 16.61 -43.20 28.19
N ASP A 3 17.06 -42.04 28.64
CA ASP A 3 16.69 -40.73 28.12
C ASP A 3 17.28 -40.53 26.71
N LYS A 4 16.42 -40.41 25.71
CA LYS A 4 16.78 -39.97 24.36
C LYS A 4 16.38 -38.50 24.20
N ASN A 5 17.23 -37.59 24.69
CA ASN A 5 17.10 -36.17 24.37
C ASN A 5 18.44 -35.65 23.83
N SER A 6 18.65 -35.82 22.53
CA SER A 6 19.78 -35.23 21.80
C SER A 6 19.22 -34.40 20.65
N PHE A 7 18.96 -33.14 20.93
CA PHE A 7 18.66 -32.14 19.91
C PHE A 7 19.96 -31.46 19.48
N PRO A 8 20.30 -31.43 18.18
CA PRO A 8 21.48 -30.71 17.72
C PRO A 8 21.28 -29.19 17.86
N LYS A 9 22.28 -28.52 18.42
CA LYS A 9 22.36 -27.06 18.56
C LYS A 9 22.23 -26.39 17.19
N ALA A 10 21.21 -25.55 17.03
CA ALA A 10 21.05 -24.70 15.86
C ALA A 10 22.19 -23.67 15.81
N THR A 11 23.15 -23.90 14.91
CA THR A 11 24.10 -22.87 14.45
C THR A 11 23.33 -21.71 13.85
N GLY A 12 23.46 -20.54 14.44
CA GLY A 12 22.90 -19.29 13.95
C GLY A 12 23.34 -19.02 12.51
N ARG A 13 22.44 -19.26 11.56
CA ARG A 13 22.49 -18.59 10.27
C ARG A 13 21.89 -17.21 10.46
N THR A 14 22.74 -16.23 10.75
CA THR A 14 22.45 -14.84 10.46
C THR A 14 22.40 -14.71 8.94
N ALA A 15 21.25 -15.06 8.36
CA ALA A 15 20.95 -14.68 7.00
C ALA A 15 20.92 -13.15 7.02
N ALA A 16 21.98 -12.53 6.50
CA ALA A 16 21.96 -11.15 6.07
C ALA A 16 20.75 -11.02 5.13
N ARG A 17 19.63 -10.55 5.68
CA ARG A 17 18.47 -10.14 4.91
C ARG A 17 18.95 -8.91 4.16
N GLY A 18 19.48 -9.13 2.96
CA GLY A 18 19.74 -8.05 2.03
C GLY A 18 18.42 -7.34 1.84
N ALA A 19 18.23 -6.23 2.55
CA ALA A 19 17.16 -5.30 2.30
C ALA A 19 17.53 -4.59 0.99
N GLY A 20 17.43 -5.32 -0.12
CA GLY A 20 17.39 -4.72 -1.44
C GLY A 20 16.24 -3.73 -1.40
N ARG A 21 16.54 -2.44 -1.43
CA ARG A 21 15.52 -1.41 -1.53
C ARG A 21 14.80 -1.64 -2.85
N LEU A 22 13.61 -2.23 -2.78
CA LEU A 22 12.75 -2.36 -3.94
C LEU A 22 12.35 -0.94 -4.36
N CYS A 23 12.94 -0.47 -5.46
CA CYS A 23 12.56 0.79 -6.07
C CYS A 23 11.33 0.53 -6.94
N LEU A 24 10.16 0.92 -6.45
CA LEU A 24 8.91 0.84 -7.20
C LEU A 24 8.84 2.01 -8.17
N ASP A 25 9.03 1.73 -9.45
CA ASP A 25 8.78 2.70 -10.52
C ASP A 25 7.28 2.74 -10.86
N LEU A 26 6.55 3.58 -10.14
CA LEU A 26 5.10 3.75 -10.28
C LEU A 26 4.71 4.44 -11.60
N GLY A 27 5.66 4.99 -12.36
CA GLY A 27 5.41 5.62 -13.65
C GLY A 27 5.28 4.65 -14.83
N LYS A 28 5.63 3.37 -14.62
CA LYS A 28 5.58 2.32 -15.66
C LYS A 28 4.35 1.43 -15.60
N VAL A 29 3.44 1.69 -14.67
CA VAL A 29 2.21 0.91 -14.49
C VAL A 29 1.00 1.84 -14.58
N ASP A 30 -0.16 1.26 -14.90
CA ASP A 30 -1.42 2.00 -14.88
C ASP A 30 -1.65 2.66 -13.51
N ARG A 31 -2.26 3.85 -13.51
CA ARG A 31 -2.50 4.66 -12.31
C ARG A 31 -3.19 3.86 -11.20
N LYS A 32 -4.20 3.03 -11.53
CA LYS A 32 -4.91 2.23 -10.53
C LYS A 32 -3.99 1.20 -9.89
N THR A 33 -3.13 0.59 -10.69
CA THR A 33 -2.10 -0.33 -10.22
C THR A 33 -1.09 0.40 -9.36
N ALA A 34 -0.58 1.56 -9.80
CA ALA A 34 0.36 2.37 -9.02
C ALA A 34 -0.21 2.75 -7.64
N LEU A 35 -1.46 3.21 -7.61
CA LEU A 35 -2.16 3.59 -6.39
C LEU A 35 -2.35 2.40 -5.45
N ARG A 36 -2.81 1.25 -5.95
CA ARG A 36 -2.94 0.03 -5.15
C ARG A 36 -1.60 -0.46 -4.61
N THR A 37 -0.57 -0.45 -5.45
CA THR A 37 0.79 -0.82 -5.04
C THR A 37 1.31 0.11 -3.96
N TRP A 38 1.08 1.42 -4.08
CA TRP A 38 1.47 2.40 -3.06
C TRP A 38 0.74 2.12 -1.73
N LEU A 39 -0.59 1.90 -1.78
CA LEU A 39 -1.38 1.56 -0.60
C LEU A 39 -0.87 0.29 0.09
N ILE A 40 -0.61 -0.78 -0.67
CA ILE A 40 -0.07 -2.04 -0.15
C ILE A 40 1.33 -1.85 0.45
N TYR A 41 2.20 -1.11 -0.25
CA TYR A 41 3.56 -0.82 0.22
C TYR A 41 3.57 -0.05 1.54
N HIS A 42 2.62 0.87 1.73
CA HIS A 42 2.44 1.63 2.97
C HIS A 42 1.55 0.94 4.00
N GLY A 43 1.01 -0.25 3.71
CA GLY A 43 0.13 -1.00 4.62
C GLY A 43 -1.25 -0.38 4.83
N ILE A 44 -1.68 0.52 3.95
CA ILE A 44 -2.95 1.23 4.04
C ILE A 44 -4.03 0.43 3.30
N SER A 45 -5.14 0.17 3.99
CA SER A 45 -6.30 -0.52 3.39
C SER A 45 -7.39 0.47 2.95
N GLU A 46 -8.18 0.10 1.94
CA GLU A 46 -9.34 0.91 1.51
C GLU A 46 -10.35 1.11 2.65
N LYS A 47 -10.47 0.13 3.55
CA LYS A 47 -11.32 0.19 4.74
C LYS A 47 -10.82 1.27 5.71
N GLU A 48 -9.52 1.31 5.96
CA GLU A 48 -8.90 2.32 6.83
C GLU A 48 -9.10 3.74 6.27
N ILE A 49 -8.95 3.89 4.95
CA ILE A 49 -9.26 5.15 4.26
C ILE A 49 -10.73 5.53 4.46
N ALA A 50 -11.65 4.57 4.27
CA ALA A 50 -13.09 4.81 4.42
C ALA A 50 -13.45 5.26 5.84
N GLU A 51 -12.91 4.60 6.85
CA GLU A 51 -13.08 4.95 8.27
C GLU A 51 -12.51 6.34 8.57
N LYS A 52 -11.29 6.62 8.10
CA LYS A 52 -10.63 7.93 8.31
C LYS A 52 -11.36 9.08 7.64
N LEU A 53 -11.91 8.85 6.45
CA LEU A 53 -12.67 9.85 5.71
C LEU A 53 -14.15 9.90 6.11
N SER A 54 -14.60 9.00 7.00
CA SER A 54 -16.02 8.84 7.35
C SER A 54 -16.93 8.68 6.14
N VAL A 55 -16.48 7.91 5.14
CA VAL A 55 -17.23 7.60 3.92
C VAL A 55 -17.45 6.09 3.78
N SER A 56 -18.36 5.67 2.91
CA SER A 56 -18.54 4.25 2.63
C SER A 56 -17.34 3.66 1.86
N PRO A 57 -16.99 2.38 2.05
CA PRO A 57 -15.94 1.70 1.28
C PRO A 57 -16.18 1.80 -0.23
N SER A 58 -17.45 1.69 -0.66
CA SER A 58 -17.84 1.86 -2.07
C SER A 58 -17.52 3.27 -2.61
N THR A 59 -17.59 4.30 -1.76
CA THR A 59 -17.18 5.66 -2.13
C THR A 59 -15.68 5.73 -2.37
N VAL A 60 -14.88 5.09 -1.52
CA VAL A 60 -13.43 4.98 -1.70
C VAL A 60 -13.12 4.23 -2.99
N THR A 61 -13.71 3.05 -3.22
CA THR A 61 -13.47 2.27 -4.45
C THR A 61 -13.79 3.08 -5.71
N ARG A 62 -14.91 3.82 -5.73
CA ARG A 62 -15.30 4.69 -6.85
C ARG A 62 -14.38 5.91 -7.04
N LEU A 63 -13.84 6.42 -5.94
CA LEU A 63 -12.88 7.52 -5.96
C LEU A 63 -11.53 7.04 -6.53
N LEU A 64 -11.01 5.91 -6.04
CA LEU A 64 -9.78 5.29 -6.52
C LEU A 64 -9.90 4.81 -7.99
N SER A 65 -11.08 4.31 -8.38
CA SER A 65 -11.34 3.93 -9.78
C SER A 65 -11.44 5.11 -10.74
N GLY A 66 -11.61 6.33 -10.22
CA GLY A 66 -11.78 7.57 -10.98
C GLY A 66 -13.20 7.80 -11.49
N GLU A 67 -14.17 6.97 -11.11
CA GLU A 67 -15.60 7.14 -11.42
C GLU A 67 -16.20 8.35 -10.69
N ARG A 68 -15.68 8.68 -9.51
CA ARG A 68 -16.11 9.85 -8.72
C ARG A 68 -14.96 10.83 -8.58
N ARG A 69 -15.18 12.08 -8.98
CA ARG A 69 -14.24 13.19 -8.75
C ARG A 69 -14.82 14.13 -7.71
N SER A 70 -14.42 13.94 -6.46
CA SER A 70 -14.76 14.87 -5.38
C SER A 70 -13.48 15.51 -4.90
N GLN A 71 -13.31 16.80 -5.17
CA GLN A 71 -12.09 17.53 -4.83
C GLN A 71 -11.81 17.47 -3.33
N ASP A 72 -12.85 17.66 -2.50
CA ASP A 72 -12.75 17.54 -1.04
C ASP A 72 -12.18 16.19 -0.57
N LEU A 73 -12.60 15.08 -1.20
CA LEU A 73 -12.07 13.76 -0.86
C LEU A 73 -10.65 13.55 -1.37
N ILE A 74 -10.32 14.09 -2.54
CA ILE A 74 -8.95 14.07 -3.07
C ILE A 74 -8.01 14.84 -2.15
N ASP A 75 -8.41 16.03 -1.70
CA ASP A 75 -7.63 16.86 -0.79
C ASP A 75 -7.43 16.15 0.56
N LYS A 76 -8.46 15.47 1.07
CA LYS A 76 -8.34 14.67 2.29
C LYS A 76 -7.41 13.46 2.11
N LEU A 77 -7.43 12.79 0.95
CA LEU A 77 -6.49 11.70 0.64
C LEU A 77 -5.05 12.21 0.47
N ALA A 78 -4.88 13.40 -0.13
CA ALA A 78 -3.58 14.06 -0.23
C ALA A 78 -3.03 14.39 1.17
N ASN A 79 -3.88 14.92 2.05
CA ASN A 79 -3.56 15.17 3.46
C ASN A 79 -3.28 13.88 4.25
N PHE A 80 -3.85 12.76 3.83
CA PHE A 80 -3.54 11.43 4.39
C PHE A 80 -2.14 10.94 4.00
N GLY A 81 -1.50 11.58 3.03
CA GLY A 81 -0.15 11.25 2.56
C GLY A 81 -0.12 10.48 1.24
N ILE A 82 -1.28 10.24 0.60
CA ILE A 82 -1.32 9.64 -0.72
C ILE A 82 -0.92 10.72 -1.74
N PRO A 83 0.09 10.47 -2.59
CA PRO A 83 0.57 11.49 -3.52
C PRO A 83 -0.53 11.85 -4.54
N PRO A 84 -0.82 13.15 -4.74
CA PRO A 84 -1.93 13.61 -5.57
C PRO A 84 -1.80 13.20 -7.04
N VAL A 85 -0.58 12.96 -7.53
CA VAL A 85 -0.31 12.43 -8.87
C VAL A 85 -0.96 11.05 -9.11
N LEU A 86 -1.18 10.26 -8.05
CA LEU A 86 -1.88 8.97 -8.14
C LEU A 86 -3.41 9.11 -8.01
N LEU A 87 -3.87 10.24 -7.47
CA LEU A 87 -5.29 10.54 -7.22
C LEU A 87 -5.93 11.32 -8.36
N ALA A 88 -5.18 12.21 -8.99
CA ALA A 88 -5.63 12.97 -10.15
C ALA A 88 -5.64 12.07 -11.40
N PRO A 89 -6.65 12.21 -12.28
CA PRO A 89 -6.49 11.72 -13.64
C PRO A 89 -5.33 12.51 -14.23
N SER A 90 -4.30 11.83 -14.73
CA SER A 90 -3.19 12.42 -15.46
C SER A 90 -3.76 13.50 -16.37
N SER A 91 -3.44 14.77 -16.09
CA SER A 91 -3.68 15.85 -17.02
C SER A 91 -2.73 15.65 -18.19
N GLU A 92 -3.03 14.68 -19.04
CA GLU A 92 -2.56 14.67 -20.42
C GLU A 92 -3.54 15.55 -21.20
N SER A 93 -3.11 16.80 -21.39
CA SER A 93 -3.50 17.60 -22.56
C SER A 93 -2.65 17.17 -23.74
#